data_AF-A0A7J7W195-F1
#
_entry.id   AF-A0A7J7W195-F1
#
_cell.length_a   1.000
_cell.length_b   1.000
_cell.length_c   1.000
_cell.angle_alpha   90.00
_cell.angle_beta   90.00
_cell.angle_gamma   90.00
#
_symmetry.space_group_name_H-M   'P 1'
#
loop_
_entity.id
_entity.type
_entity.pdbx_description
1 polymer ?
#
loop_
_entity_poly.entity_id
_entity_poly.type
_entity_poly.pdbx_seq_one_letter_code
_entity_poly.pdbx_strand_id
1 'polypeptide(L)'
;MEGSGEQPGPQPPQPGDHRIGDGDFVVLKREDVFKAVQVQRRKKVTFEKQWFYLDNVIGHSYGTTFEVTSGGSLQPTKKKEEPTPGNSSAVNRK
;
A
#
# COMPACT_ATOMS: atom_id res chain seq x y z
N MET A 1 -1.91 49.88 2.87
CA MET A 1 -1.05 49.31 1.83
C MET A 1 -0.93 47.83 2.15
N GLU A 2 -1.57 47.05 1.28
CA GLU A 2 -1.26 45.68 0.83
C GLU A 2 -0.85 44.65 1.89
N GLY A 3 -1.79 43.73 2.13
CA GLY A 3 -1.63 42.57 2.97
C GLY A 3 -0.51 41.66 2.50
N SER A 4 0.29 41.23 3.46
CA SER A 4 1.32 40.22 3.32
C SER A 4 0.70 38.93 2.78
N GLY A 5 0.82 38.72 1.46
CA GLY A 5 0.51 37.45 0.82
C GLY A 5 1.52 36.41 1.28
N GLU A 6 1.24 35.78 2.41
CA GLU A 6 2.03 34.68 2.94
C GLU A 6 1.85 33.50 1.98
N GLN A 7 2.78 33.41 1.04
CA GLN A 7 2.89 32.33 0.07
C GLN A 7 3.10 31.04 0.88
N PRO A 8 2.20 30.03 0.80
CA PRO A 8 2.44 28.80 1.51
C PRO A 8 3.73 28.20 0.96
N GLY A 9 4.76 28.11 1.80
CA GLY A 9 6.01 27.42 1.48
C GLY A 9 5.71 25.98 1.04
N PRO A 10 6.67 25.27 0.41
CA PRO A 10 6.47 23.89 0.02
C PRO A 10 6.03 23.09 1.25
N GLN A 11 4.74 22.74 1.27
CA GLN A 11 4.09 22.09 2.38
C GLN A 11 4.81 20.75 2.57
N PRO A 12 5.42 20.46 3.73
CA PRO A 12 6.01 19.15 3.96
C PRO A 12 4.91 18.10 3.72
N PRO A 13 5.21 16.97 3.04
CA PRO A 13 4.20 15.96 2.78
C PRO A 13 3.59 15.53 4.12
N GLN A 14 2.31 15.88 4.27
CA GLN A 14 1.50 15.63 5.44
C GLN A 14 1.49 14.11 5.76
N PRO A 15 1.91 13.67 6.97
CA PRO A 15 2.14 12.26 7.30
C PRO A 15 0.87 11.41 7.50
N GLY A 16 -0.30 11.86 7.03
CA GLY A 16 -1.61 11.26 7.31
C GLY A 16 -2.09 10.22 6.30
N ASP A 17 -1.54 10.19 5.08
CA ASP A 17 -1.95 9.26 4.02
C ASP A 17 -0.71 8.64 3.40
N HIS A 18 -0.03 7.74 4.13
CA HIS A 18 1.01 6.88 3.55
C HIS A 18 0.37 5.93 2.54
N ARG A 19 0.13 6.46 1.34
CA ARG A 19 -0.31 5.74 0.16
C ARG A 19 0.85 5.64 -0.81
N ILE A 20 0.87 4.55 -1.53
CA ILE A 20 1.87 4.27 -2.53
C ILE A 20 1.69 5.28 -3.66
N GLY A 21 2.74 6.08 -3.91
CA GLY A 21 2.82 7.02 -5.02
C GLY A 21 3.54 6.44 -6.24
N ASP A 22 3.40 7.10 -7.39
CA ASP A 22 4.33 6.85 -8.49
C ASP A 22 5.72 7.39 -8.16
N GLY A 23 6.77 6.70 -8.62
CA GLY A 23 8.16 7.02 -8.30
C GLY A 23 8.63 6.54 -6.92
N ASP A 24 7.72 6.06 -6.07
CA ASP A 24 8.02 5.62 -4.72
C ASP A 24 8.80 4.29 -4.68
N PHE A 25 9.59 4.07 -3.63
CA PHE A 25 10.34 2.83 -3.44
C PHE A 25 9.61 1.91 -2.48
N VAL A 26 9.04 0.83 -3.03
CA VAL A 26 8.26 -0.15 -2.28
C VAL A 26 9.01 -1.48 -2.15
N VAL A 27 8.70 -2.23 -1.11
CA VAL A 27 9.17 -3.61 -0.95
C VAL A 27 8.01 -4.56 -1.19
N LEU A 28 8.17 -5.41 -2.21
CA LEU A 28 7.26 -6.53 -2.47
C LEU A 28 7.64 -7.66 -1.52
N LYS A 29 6.66 -8.22 -0.83
CA LYS A 29 6.81 -9.36 0.06
C LYS A 29 5.91 -10.51 -0.40
N ARG A 30 6.47 -11.72 -0.52
CA ARG A 30 5.72 -12.97 -0.66
C ARG A 30 6.42 -14.03 0.16
N GLU A 31 5.71 -14.62 1.11
CA GLU A 31 6.27 -15.56 2.09
C GLU A 31 7.49 -14.93 2.80
N ASP A 32 8.69 -15.48 2.57
CA ASP A 32 9.97 -14.99 3.10
C ASP A 32 10.83 -14.24 2.05
N VAL A 33 10.32 -14.06 0.83
CA VAL A 33 11.00 -13.35 -0.26
C VAL A 33 10.63 -11.88 -0.23
N PHE A 34 11.64 -11.03 -0.27
CA PHE A 34 11.50 -9.57 -0.31
C PHE A 34 12.22 -9.01 -1.53
N LYS A 35 11.58 -8.07 -2.23
CA LYS A 35 12.20 -7.35 -3.36
C LYS A 35 11.85 -5.87 -3.33
N ALA A 36 12.87 -5.03 -3.19
CA ALA A 36 12.71 -3.59 -3.34
C ALA A 36 12.60 -3.23 -4.83
N VAL A 37 11.59 -2.43 -5.16
CA VAL A 37 11.33 -1.94 -6.53
C VAL A 37 10.83 -0.51 -6.48
N GLN A 38 11.11 0.25 -7.52
CA GLN A 38 10.49 1.55 -7.71
C GLN A 38 9.16 1.39 -8.42
N VAL A 39 8.10 2.00 -7.89
CA VAL A 39 6.79 2.08 -8.49
C VAL A 39 6.87 2.96 -9.72
N GLN A 40 6.60 2.39 -10.89
CA GLN A 40 6.57 3.13 -12.14
C GLN A 40 5.38 2.62 -12.97
N ARG A 41 4.61 3.56 -13.52
CA ARG A 41 3.46 3.25 -14.37
C ARG A 41 3.91 2.59 -15.66
N ARG A 42 3.14 1.61 -16.15
CA ARG A 42 3.43 0.79 -17.34
C ARG A 42 4.76 0.02 -17.26
N LYS A 43 5.37 -0.07 -16.08
CA LYS A 43 6.59 -0.86 -15.88
C LYS A 43 6.23 -2.27 -15.46
N LYS A 44 6.74 -3.23 -16.22
CA LYS A 44 6.63 -4.65 -15.92
C LYS A 44 7.65 -5.01 -14.84
N VAL A 45 7.18 -5.48 -13.69
CA VAL A 45 8.00 -5.97 -12.59
C VAL A 45 7.91 -7.49 -12.55
N THR A 46 9.05 -8.17 -12.46
CA THR A 46 9.14 -9.61 -12.23
C THR A 46 9.46 -9.92 -10.78
N PHE A 47 8.67 -10.80 -10.16
CA PHE A 47 8.84 -11.24 -8.78
C PHE A 47 8.39 -12.70 -8.68
N GLU A 48 9.22 -13.55 -8.08
CA GLU A 48 8.93 -15.00 -7.91
C GLU A 48 8.52 -15.71 -9.22
N LYS A 49 9.19 -15.38 -10.33
CA LYS A 49 8.92 -15.88 -11.70
C LYS A 49 7.59 -15.43 -12.32
N GLN A 50 6.80 -14.63 -11.62
CA GLN A 50 5.62 -13.99 -12.17
C GLN A 50 5.93 -12.55 -12.59
N TRP A 51 5.18 -12.03 -13.56
CA TRP A 51 5.29 -10.64 -13.97
C TRP A 51 3.99 -9.90 -13.70
N PHE A 52 4.09 -8.63 -13.30
CA PHE A 52 2.94 -7.78 -13.09
C PHE A 52 3.25 -6.28 -13.19
N TYR A 53 2.20 -5.47 -13.26
CA TYR A 53 2.25 -4.01 -13.24
C TYR A 53 1.88 -3.46 -11.86
N LEU A 54 2.59 -2.42 -11.44
CA LEU A 54 2.35 -1.71 -10.19
C LEU A 54 1.33 -0.56 -10.33
N ASP A 55 0.77 -0.33 -11.52
CA ASP A 55 -0.20 0.74 -11.75
C ASP A 55 -1.41 0.67 -10.79
N ASN A 56 -1.90 -0.53 -10.50
CA ASN A 56 -3.05 -0.73 -9.61
C ASN A 56 -2.72 -0.60 -8.12
N VAL A 57 -1.45 -0.54 -7.71
CA VAL A 57 -1.10 -0.34 -6.30
C VAL A 57 -1.00 1.13 -5.93
N ILE A 58 -0.84 2.01 -6.92
CA ILE A 58 -0.76 3.45 -6.71
C ILE A 58 -2.10 3.93 -6.13
N GLY A 59 -2.03 4.72 -5.06
CA GLY A 59 -3.19 5.20 -4.33
C GLY A 59 -3.71 4.26 -3.24
N HIS A 60 -3.13 3.07 -3.08
CA HIS A 60 -3.41 2.19 -1.93
C HIS A 60 -2.42 2.42 -0.78
N SER A 61 -2.84 2.09 0.44
CA SER A 61 -1.98 2.16 1.63
C SER A 61 -0.89 1.08 1.59
N TYR A 62 0.29 1.38 2.14
CA TYR A 62 1.33 0.36 2.37
C TYR A 62 0.78 -0.77 3.26
N GLY A 63 1.23 -2.00 3.02
CA GLY A 63 0.72 -3.20 3.70
C GLY A 63 -0.53 -3.80 3.06
N THR A 64 -1.14 -3.13 2.08
CA THR A 64 -2.20 -3.73 1.25
C THR A 64 -1.63 -4.95 0.51
N THR A 65 -2.36 -6.06 0.55
CA THR A 65 -2.02 -7.26 -0.20
C THR A 65 -2.73 -7.30 -1.53
N PHE A 66 -2.04 -7.82 -2.53
CA PHE A 66 -2.56 -7.93 -3.89
C PHE A 66 -2.36 -9.34 -4.42
N GLU A 67 -3.35 -9.83 -5.17
CA GLU A 67 -3.25 -11.05 -5.94
C GLU A 67 -2.86 -10.71 -7.37
N VAL A 68 -1.94 -11.50 -7.93
CA VAL A 68 -1.53 -11.35 -9.32
C VAL A 68 -2.48 -12.15 -10.19
N THR A 69 -3.26 -11.45 -11.02
CA THR A 69 -4.14 -12.08 -12.02
C THR A 69 -3.34 -12.62 -13.21
N SER A 70 -3.95 -13.51 -14.00
CA SER A 70 -3.32 -14.13 -15.19
C SER A 70 -2.77 -13.10 -16.21
N GLY A 71 -3.34 -11.90 -16.25
CA GLY A 71 -2.87 -10.79 -17.10
C GLY A 71 -1.74 -9.93 -16.51
N GLY A 72 -1.15 -10.32 -15.38
CA GLY A 72 -0.12 -9.54 -14.69
C GLY A 72 -0.65 -8.24 -14.07
N SER A 73 -1.96 -8.16 -13.81
CA SER A 73 -2.54 -7.05 -13.05
C SER A 73 -2.66 -7.44 -11.59
N LEU A 74 -2.32 -6.51 -10.70
CA LEU A 74 -2.51 -6.66 -9.27
C LEU A 74 -3.95 -6.28 -8.91
N GLN A 75 -4.66 -7.17 -8.22
CA GLN A 75 -5.97 -6.87 -7.65
C GLN A 75 -5.87 -6.84 -6.13
N PRO A 76 -6.37 -5.79 -5.46
CA PRO A 76 -6.38 -5.73 -4.00
C PRO A 76 -7.18 -6.92 -3.48
N THR A 77 -6.54 -7.77 -2.68
CA THR A 77 -7.28 -8.82 -1.99
C THR A 77 -8.04 -8.11 -0.88
N LYS A 78 -9.36 -8.16 -0.93
CA LYS A 78 -10.15 -7.87 0.28
C LYS A 78 -9.87 -9.03 1.22
N LYS A 79 -8.82 -8.89 2.02
CA LYS A 79 -8.69 -9.69 3.23
C LYS A 79 -9.98 -9.45 4.00
N LYS A 80 -10.85 -10.45 3.97
CA LYS A 80 -11.84 -10.64 5.00
C LYS A 80 -11.02 -10.65 6.29
N GLU A 81 -11.19 -9.61 7.09
CA GLU A 81 -10.70 -9.53 8.46
C GLU A 81 -10.78 -10.93 9.08
N GLU A 82 -9.65 -11.60 9.26
CA GLU A 82 -9.62 -12.78 10.10
C GLU A 82 -9.81 -12.24 11.52
N PRO A 83 -10.87 -12.65 12.23
CA PRO A 83 -11.05 -12.27 13.62
C PRO A 83 -9.87 -12.85 14.39
N THR A 84 -9.11 -11.99 15.06
CA THR A 84 -8.13 -12.38 16.07
C THR A 84 -8.69 -13.49 16.97
N PRO A 85 -8.08 -14.69 17.02
CA PRO A 85 -8.46 -15.69 18.00
C PRO A 85 -7.78 -15.35 19.33
N GLY A 86 -8.58 -14.93 20.32
CA GLY A 86 -8.20 -15.02 21.74
C GLY A 86 -8.30 -13.74 22.54
N ASN A 87 -9.43 -13.54 23.21
CA ASN A 87 -9.50 -13.84 24.65
C ASN A 87 -10.97 -14.02 25.07
N SER A 88 -11.39 -15.27 25.26
CA SER A 88 -12.59 -15.61 26.01
C SER A 88 -12.35 -15.30 27.49
N SER A 89 -12.99 -14.27 28.05
CA SER A 89 -13.42 -14.26 29.47
C SER A 89 -14.05 -12.92 29.87
N ALA A 90 -15.37 -12.87 29.89
CA ALA A 90 -16.09 -12.10 30.89
C ALA A 90 -17.39 -12.83 31.21
N VAL A 91 -17.22 -13.83 32.08
CA VAL A 91 -18.28 -14.46 32.86
C VAL A 91 -19.04 -13.40 33.67
N ASN A 92 -20.37 -13.55 33.71
CA ASN A 92 -21.32 -13.02 34.70
C ASN A 92 -21.35 -11.49 34.97
N ARG A 93 -22.56 -10.93 35.01
CA ARG A 93 -23.36 -10.97 36.25
C ARG A 93 -24.84 -10.67 35.98
N LYS A 94 -25.60 -11.27 36.89
CA LYS A 94 -27.04 -11.38 37.04
C LYS A 94 -27.69 -10.06 37.39
#